data_AF-A0A9P4WST6-F1
#
_entry.id   AF-A0A9P4WST6-F1
#
_cell.length_a   1.000
_cell.length_b   1.000
_cell.length_c   1.000
_cell.angle_alpha   90.00
_cell.angle_beta   90.00
_cell.angle_gamma   90.00
#
_symmetry.space_group_name_H-M   'P 1'
#
loop_
_entity.id
_entity.type
_entity.pdbx_description
1 polymer ?
#
loop_
_entity_poly.entity_id
_entity_poly.type
_entity_poly.pdbx_seq_one_letter_code
_entity_poly.pdbx_strand_id
1 'polypeptide(L)'
;MLVNCPRLGDALAITFGVKTTQPTSPIHRTVLQRGHGFVTVGTSVEQATDYAYCAASNARVEASALLQNKAAGGGGVKYVSAQERKHTANMNAWFVLYSWCRRVNEVERSGMFVTELGTPPDPSGGS
;
A
#
# COMPACT_ATOMS: atom_id res chain seq x y z
N MET A 1 -1.43 -7.70 17.32
CA MET A 1 -2.77 -7.68 17.94
C MET A 1 -3.64 -6.79 17.07
N LEU A 2 -4.68 -7.35 16.44
CA LEU A 2 -5.67 -6.59 15.68
C LEU A 2 -6.42 -5.65 16.64
N VAL A 3 -7.00 -4.59 16.10
CA VAL A 3 -7.91 -3.69 16.84
C VAL A 3 -9.05 -4.54 17.44
N ASN A 4 -8.91 -4.91 18.72
CA ASN A 4 -9.85 -5.81 19.40
C ASN A 4 -10.82 -5.07 20.33
N CYS A 5 -10.85 -3.74 20.26
CA CYS A 5 -11.82 -2.93 20.96
C CYS A 5 -12.47 -1.94 20.00
N PRO A 6 -13.82 -1.87 19.95
CA PRO A 6 -14.54 -0.99 19.04
C PRO A 6 -14.09 0.47 19.13
N ARG A 7 -13.85 0.97 20.36
CA ARG A 7 -13.37 2.34 20.59
C ARG A 7 -12.05 2.65 19.88
N LEU A 8 -11.11 1.70 19.83
CA LEU A 8 -9.85 1.89 19.11
C LEU A 8 -10.06 1.80 17.60
N GLY A 9 -11.03 1.00 17.16
CA GLY A 9 -11.47 0.94 15.77
C GLY A 9 -12.07 2.26 15.30
N ASP A 10 -12.93 2.87 16.11
CA ASP A 10 -13.52 4.17 15.82
C ASP A 10 -12.45 5.26 15.76
N ALA A 11 -11.54 5.29 16.74
CA ALA A 11 -10.42 6.23 16.75
C ALA A 11 -9.53 6.07 15.51
N LEU A 12 -9.24 4.82 15.11
CA LEU A 12 -8.51 4.52 13.89
C LEU A 12 -9.29 4.96 12.64
N ALA A 13 -10.58 4.66 12.55
CA ALA A 13 -11.42 5.02 11.42
C ALA A 13 -11.46 6.55 11.22
N ILE A 14 -11.53 7.33 12.30
CA ILE A 14 -11.47 8.80 12.26
C ILE A 14 -10.19 9.30 11.59
N THR A 15 -9.04 8.65 11.83
CA THR A 15 -7.77 9.09 11.24
C THR A 15 -7.67 8.91 9.72
N PHE A 16 -8.50 8.06 9.12
CA PHE A 16 -8.60 7.96 7.66
C PHE A 16 -9.27 9.21 7.05
N GLY A 17 -10.08 9.92 7.84
CA GLY A 17 -10.78 11.14 7.45
C GLY A 17 -11.88 10.91 6.41
N VAL A 18 -12.83 11.84 6.33
CA VAL A 18 -13.94 11.79 5.36
C VAL A 18 -13.72 12.86 4.31
N LYS A 19 -13.64 12.45 3.04
CA LYS A 19 -13.50 13.39 1.93
C LYS A 19 -14.88 14.02 1.63
N THR A 20 -15.01 15.32 1.89
CA THR A 20 -16.29 16.06 1.73
C THR A 20 -16.84 16.02 0.31
N THR A 21 -15.98 15.92 -0.70
CA THR A 21 -16.36 15.84 -2.12
C THR A 21 -16.64 14.42 -2.60
N GLN A 22 -16.30 13.39 -1.82
CA GLN A 22 -16.54 11.99 -2.15
C GLN A 22 -16.61 11.17 -0.86
N PRO A 23 -17.78 11.12 -0.19
CA PRO A 23 -17.91 10.56 1.16
C PRO A 23 -17.54 9.07 1.26
N THR A 24 -17.60 8.35 0.14
CA THR A 24 -17.24 6.93 0.05
C THR A 24 -15.74 6.67 -0.05
N SER A 25 -14.91 7.73 -0.09
CA SER A 25 -13.46 7.61 -0.19
C SER A 25 -12.78 8.35 0.97
N PRO A 26 -11.88 7.68 1.72
CA PRO A 26 -11.16 8.33 2.80
C PRO A 26 -10.15 9.36 2.27
N ILE A 27 -9.78 10.32 3.13
CA ILE A 27 -8.77 11.34 2.80
C ILE A 27 -7.38 10.68 2.72
N HIS A 28 -7.06 9.85 3.71
CA HIS A 28 -5.82 9.09 3.78
C HIS A 28 -6.10 7.63 3.40
N ARG A 29 -5.18 7.00 2.69
CA ARG A 29 -5.28 5.58 2.31
C ARG A 29 -4.45 4.67 3.21
N THR A 30 -3.50 5.27 3.93
CA THR A 30 -2.59 4.59 4.83
C THR A 30 -2.50 5.40 6.11
N VAL A 31 -2.68 4.75 7.25
CA VAL A 31 -2.53 5.34 8.58
C VAL A 31 -1.46 4.57 9.35
N LEU A 32 -0.60 5.30 10.06
CA LEU A 32 0.42 4.71 10.92
C LEU A 32 -0.10 4.59 12.37
N GLN A 33 0.07 3.40 12.94
CA GLN A 33 -0.16 3.11 14.35
C GLN A 33 1.19 3.09 15.07
N ARG A 34 1.50 4.18 15.78
CA ARG A 34 2.80 4.35 16.47
C ARG A 34 3.10 3.14 17.37
N GLY A 35 4.30 2.56 17.20
CA GLY A 35 4.73 1.40 17.98
C GLY A 35 4.01 0.08 17.62
N HIS A 36 3.27 0.04 16.51
CA HIS A 36 2.58 -1.17 16.04
C HIS A 36 2.89 -1.44 14.57
N GLY A 37 2.48 -0.53 13.68
CA GLY A 37 2.54 -0.78 12.25
C GLY A 37 1.70 0.24 11.50
N PHE A 38 1.03 -0.21 10.44
CA PHE A 38 0.19 0.63 9.63
C PHE A 38 -1.03 -0.14 9.12
N VAL A 39 -2.06 0.61 8.74
CA VAL A 39 -3.28 0.07 8.15
C VAL A 39 -3.51 0.76 6.81
N THR A 40 -3.79 -0.02 5.78
CA THR A 40 -4.15 0.48 4.43
C THR A 40 -5.58 0.09 4.07
N VAL A 41 -6.22 0.94 3.29
CA VAL A 41 -7.56 0.72 2.75
C VAL A 41 -7.56 0.92 1.24
N GLY A 42 -8.37 0.13 0.55
CA GLY A 42 -8.57 0.18 -0.89
C GLY A 42 -9.97 -0.28 -1.26
N THR A 43 -10.38 -0.02 -2.50
CA THR A 43 -11.66 -0.48 -3.04
C THR A 43 -11.65 -1.97 -3.42
N SER A 44 -10.48 -2.59 -3.41
CA SER A 44 -10.28 -4.02 -3.66
C SER A 44 -9.06 -4.54 -2.89
N VAL A 45 -8.93 -5.86 -2.77
CA VAL A 45 -7.79 -6.51 -2.08
C VAL A 45 -6.47 -6.20 -2.77
N GLU A 46 -6.46 -6.20 -4.10
CA GLU A 46 -5.31 -5.88 -4.94
C GLU A 46 -4.82 -4.46 -4.65
N GLN A 47 -5.76 -3.51 -4.58
CA GLN A 47 -5.44 -2.11 -4.33
C GLN A 47 -4.93 -1.89 -2.90
N ALA A 48 -5.57 -2.51 -1.90
CA ALA A 48 -5.11 -2.41 -0.52
C ALA A 48 -3.70 -3.02 -0.34
N THR A 49 -3.42 -4.12 -1.03
CA THR A 49 -2.11 -4.79 -1.05
C THR A 49 -1.05 -3.94 -1.73
N ASP A 50 -1.37 -3.35 -2.88
CA ASP A 50 -0.43 -2.48 -3.60
C ASP A 50 -0.06 -1.24 -2.77
N TYR A 51 -1.03 -0.61 -2.11
CA TYR A 51 -0.77 0.51 -1.20
C TYR A 51 0.04 0.11 0.01
N ALA A 52 -0.20 -1.07 0.58
CA ALA A 52 0.60 -1.59 1.69
C ALA A 52 2.05 -1.81 1.27
N TYR A 53 2.25 -2.40 0.09
CA TYR A 53 3.58 -2.61 -0.47
C TYR A 53 4.31 -1.28 -0.73
N CYS A 54 3.64 -0.33 -1.38
CA CYS A 54 4.21 0.99 -1.65
C CYS A 54 4.59 1.71 -0.35
N ALA A 55 3.73 1.66 0.68
CA ALA A 55 4.02 2.26 1.98
C ALA A 55 5.25 1.62 2.65
N ALA A 56 5.32 0.29 2.70
CA ALA A 56 6.44 -0.43 3.28
C ALA A 56 7.75 -0.21 2.50
N SER A 57 7.69 -0.24 1.17
CA SER A 57 8.84 0.00 0.30
C SER A 57 9.38 1.43 0.46
N ASN A 58 8.49 2.43 0.42
CA ASN A 58 8.87 3.83 0.62
C ASN A 58 9.50 4.06 1.99
N ALA A 59 8.97 3.45 3.05
CA ALA A 59 9.54 3.55 4.39
C ALA A 59 10.97 2.97 4.46
N ARG A 60 11.25 1.87 3.75
CA ARG A 60 12.61 1.28 3.66
C ARG A 60 13.57 2.21 2.92
N VAL A 61 13.13 2.77 1.79
CA VAL A 61 13.92 3.72 1.00
C VAL A 61 14.21 4.98 1.83
N GLU A 62 13.19 5.54 2.48
CA GLU A 62 13.33 6.72 3.33
C GLU A 62 14.29 6.47 4.51
N ALA A 63 14.15 5.34 5.21
CA ALA A 63 15.06 4.96 6.29
C ALA A 63 16.52 4.88 5.80
N SER A 64 16.74 4.28 4.63
CA SER A 64 18.06 4.15 4.02
C SER A 64 18.64 5.51 3.60
N ALA A 65 17.82 6.36 2.99
CA ALA A 65 18.20 7.71 2.58
C ALA A 65 18.56 8.58 3.79
N LEU A 66 17.79 8.50 4.88
CA LEU A 66 18.08 9.24 6.12
C LEU A 66 19.39 8.77 6.77
N LEU A 67 19.67 7.47 6.76
CA LEU A 67 20.94 6.93 7.27
C LEU A 67 22.13 7.43 6.44
N GLN A 68 22.03 7.35 5.11
CA GLN A 68 23.07 7.84 4.20
C GLN A 68 23.27 9.35 4.32
N ASN A 69 22.19 10.12 4.43
CA ASN A 69 22.26 11.56 4.60
C ASN A 69 23.00 11.94 5.90
N LYS A 70 22.74 11.23 7.00
CA LYS A 70 23.48 11.42 8.25
C LYS A 70 24.96 11.06 8.10
N ALA A 71 25.27 9.96 7.41
CA ALA A 71 26.65 9.53 7.17
C ALA A 71 27.41 10.50 6.24
N ALA A 72 26.73 11.12 5.29
CA ALA A 72 27.31 12.06 4.32
C ALA A 72 27.42 13.52 4.85
N GLY A 73 27.16 13.75 6.13
CA GLY A 73 27.31 15.09 6.73
C GLY A 73 26.08 16.00 6.63
N GLY A 74 24.90 15.47 6.25
CA GLY A 74 23.62 16.17 6.44
C GLY A 74 23.14 17.07 5.31
N GLY A 75 23.42 16.74 4.05
CA GLY A 75 22.98 17.50 2.85
C GLY A 75 21.47 17.54 2.59
N GLY A 76 20.67 16.77 3.33
CA GLY A 76 19.21 16.72 3.22
C GLY A 76 18.71 15.60 2.29
N VAL A 77 17.42 15.23 2.45
CA VAL A 77 16.73 14.28 1.57
C VAL A 77 15.76 15.05 0.69
N LYS A 78 15.83 14.83 -0.63
CA LYS A 78 14.88 15.43 -1.58
C LYS A 78 13.59 14.63 -1.60
N TYR A 79 12.50 15.25 -1.18
CA TYR A 79 11.16 14.66 -1.25
C TYR A 79 10.44 15.04 -2.54
N VAL A 80 9.48 14.21 -2.92
CA VAL A 80 8.59 14.43 -4.07
C VAL A 80 7.63 15.58 -3.75
N SER A 81 7.41 16.48 -4.72
CA SER A 81 6.51 17.62 -4.58
C SER A 81 5.04 17.21 -4.51
N ALA A 82 4.18 18.11 -4.02
CA ALA A 82 2.74 17.86 -3.97
C ALA A 82 2.13 17.61 -5.36
N GLN A 83 2.66 18.26 -6.39
CA GLN A 83 2.19 18.11 -7.77
C GLN A 83 2.57 16.74 -8.35
N GLU A 84 3.81 16.31 -8.17
CA GLU A 84 4.28 14.99 -8.61
C GLU A 84 3.50 13.85 -7.93
N ARG A 85 3.17 14.01 -6.64
CA ARG A 85 2.28 13.05 -5.93
C ARG A 85 0.89 12.97 -6.55
N LYS A 86 0.33 14.11 -6.98
CA LYS A 86 -1.00 14.14 -7.61
C LYS A 86 -1.01 13.44 -8.96
N HIS A 87 0.04 13.63 -9.77
CA HIS A 87 0.14 12.98 -11.07
C HIS A 87 0.35 11.46 -10.97
N THR A 88 1.14 11.01 -10.00
CA THR A 88 1.39 9.58 -9.79
C THR A 88 0.19 8.83 -9.20
N ALA A 89 -0.70 9.51 -8.47
CA ALA A 89 -1.88 8.90 -7.88
C ALA A 89 -2.83 8.24 -8.91
N ASN A 90 -2.99 8.85 -10.08
CA ASN A 90 -3.83 8.29 -11.15
C ASN A 90 -3.17 7.11 -11.86
N MET A 91 -1.85 7.17 -12.04
CA MET A 91 -1.08 6.08 -12.66
C MET A 91 -1.09 4.82 -11.80
N ASN A 92 -0.95 4.98 -10.47
CA ASN A 92 -0.95 3.85 -9.54
C ASN A 92 -2.27 3.06 -9.58
N ALA A 93 -3.41 3.74 -9.73
CA ALA A 93 -4.72 3.07 -9.77
C ALA A 93 -4.86 2.12 -10.98
N TRP A 94 -4.32 2.52 -12.14
CA TRP A 94 -4.36 1.70 -13.36
C TRP A 94 -3.36 0.53 -13.32
N PHE A 95 -2.21 0.73 -12.66
CA PHE A 95 -1.14 -0.27 -12.61
C PHE A 95 -1.34 -1.36 -11.55
N VAL A 96 -2.27 -1.17 -10.59
CA VAL A 96 -2.55 -2.14 -9.50
C VAL A 96 -2.83 -3.54 -10.02
N LEU A 97 -3.65 -3.69 -11.07
CA LEU A 97 -3.99 -5.02 -11.60
C LEU A 97 -2.77 -5.71 -12.20
N TYR A 98 -1.92 -4.96 -12.90
CA TYR A 98 -0.69 -5.50 -13.46
C TYR A 98 0.30 -5.93 -12.37
N SER A 99 0.46 -5.12 -11.31
CA SER A 99 1.33 -5.45 -10.18
C SER A 99 0.81 -6.67 -9.42
N TRP A 100 -0.51 -6.80 -9.29
CA TRP A 100 -1.16 -7.94 -8.67
C TRP A 100 -0.89 -9.24 -9.42
N CYS A 101 -1.17 -9.31 -10.72
CA CYS A 101 -0.94 -10.52 -11.51
C CYS A 101 0.52 -11.00 -11.41
N ARG A 102 1.49 -10.07 -11.41
CA ARG A 102 2.90 -10.43 -11.23
C ARG A 102 3.20 -11.04 -9.86
N ARG A 103 2.62 -10.49 -8.78
CA ARG A 103 2.79 -11.03 -7.43
C ARG A 103 2.14 -12.40 -7.26
N VAL A 104 0.95 -12.60 -7.83
CA VAL A 104 0.29 -13.92 -7.83
C VAL A 104 1.19 -14.95 -8.51
N ASN A 105 1.70 -14.64 -9.71
CA ASN A 105 2.63 -15.52 -10.42
C ASN A 105 3.91 -15.82 -9.62
N GLU A 106 4.45 -14.83 -8.89
CA GLU A 106 5.60 -15.02 -8.01
C GLU A 106 5.29 -15.97 -6.84
N VAL A 107 4.15 -15.76 -6.19
CA VAL A 107 3.65 -16.58 -5.08
C VAL A 107 3.42 -18.03 -5.54
N GLU A 108 2.74 -18.23 -6.67
CA GLU A 108 2.47 -19.56 -7.23
C GLU A 108 3.77 -20.30 -7.60
N ARG A 109 4.75 -19.60 -8.17
CA ARG A 109 6.06 -20.19 -8.51
C ARG A 109 6.93 -20.50 -7.30
N SER A 110 6.70 -19.83 -6.17
CA SER A 110 7.52 -20.01 -4.98
C SER A 110 7.31 -21.37 -4.30
N GLY A 111 6.18 -22.04 -4.55
CA GLY A 111 5.81 -23.28 -3.87
C GLY A 111 5.57 -23.11 -2.35
N MET A 112 5.60 -21.88 -1.83
CA MET A 112 5.48 -21.60 -0.39
C MET A 112 4.04 -21.63 0.11
N PHE A 113 3.05 -21.64 -0.79
CA PHE A 113 1.64 -21.57 -0.46
C PHE A 113 0.86 -22.62 -1.25
N VAL A 114 0.00 -23.38 -0.54
CA VAL A 114 -0.93 -24.33 -1.15
C VAL A 114 -2.30 -23.67 -1.18
N THR A 115 -2.81 -23.39 -2.38
CA THR A 115 -4.15 -22.85 -2.57
C THR A 115 -5.13 -23.99 -2.76
N GLU A 116 -6.05 -24.21 -1.80
CA GLU A 116 -7.10 -25.26 -1.94
C GLU A 116 -8.08 -24.99 -3.11
N LEU A 117 -8.13 -23.75 -3.60
CA LEU A 117 -8.99 -23.32 -4.71
C LEU A 117 -8.38 -23.54 -6.11
N GLY A 118 -7.13 -24.01 -6.23
CA GLY A 118 -6.43 -24.20 -7.50
C GLY A 118 -5.95 -22.91 -8.18
N THR A 119 -5.30 -23.03 -9.33
CA THR A 119 -4.83 -21.89 -10.15
C THR A 119 -6.02 -21.20 -10.84
N PRO A 120 -6.16 -19.86 -10.78
CA PRO A 120 -7.22 -19.15 -11.50
C PRO A 120 -7.15 -19.44 -13.01
N PRO A 121 -8.30 -19.54 -13.71
CA PRO A 121 -8.30 -19.75 -15.15
C PRO A 121 -7.63 -18.57 -15.87
N ASP A 122 -6.78 -18.90 -16.85
CA ASP A 122 -6.05 -17.93 -17.65
C ASP A 122 -7.03 -17.00 -18.38
N PRO A 123 -6.95 -15.66 -18.22
CA PRO A 123 -7.84 -14.73 -18.90
C PRO A 123 -7.68 -14.75 -20.43
N SER A 124 -6.59 -15.31 -20.96
CA SER A 124 -6.46 -15.64 -22.38
C SER A 124 -6.95 -17.05 -22.67
N GLY A 125 -8.27 -17.25 -22.65
CA GLY A 125 -8.89 -18.43 -23.23
C GLY A 125 -8.54 -18.55 -24.72
N GLY A 126 -7.51 -19.34 -25.01
CA GLY A 126 -7.13 -19.75 -26.36
C GLY A 126 -7.09 -21.28 -26.39
N SER A 127 -8.15 -21.86 -26.92
CA SER A 127 -8.20 -23.24 -27.43
C SER A 127 -7.17 -23.46 -28.54
#